data_AF-A0A3M0JRL0-F1
#
_entry.id   AF-A0A3M0JRL0-F1
#
_cell.length_a   1.000
_cell.length_b   1.000
_cell.length_c   1.000
_cell.angle_alpha   90.00
_cell.angle_beta   90.00
_cell.angle_gamma   90.00
#
_symmetry.space_group_name_H-M   'P 1'
#
loop_
_entity.id
_entity.type
_entity.pdbx_description
1 polymer ?
#
loop_
_entity_poly.entity_id
_entity_poly.type
_entity_poly.pdbx_seq_one_letter_code
_entity_poly.pdbx_strand_id
1 'polypeptide(L)'
;MSSRNDDPNGMSSRNGDPNGMSSWNDDPSGMSSWNDDPSGMSCRNDDPSGMSSWNDDPSGMSSWNDDPNGMSSWNDDPSGMSSWNDDPSGMSSRNDDPSGMSS
;
A
#
# COMPACT_ATOMS: atom_id res chain seq x y z
N MET A 1 13.96 -10.49 0.44
CA MET A 1 14.06 -10.29 1.91
C MET A 1 13.03 -9.26 2.25
N SER A 2 12.17 -9.54 3.24
CA SER A 2 11.06 -8.64 3.56
C SER A 2 11.13 -8.25 5.03
N SER A 3 10.97 -6.96 5.31
CA SER A 3 10.82 -6.38 6.65
C SER A 3 9.41 -5.83 6.82
N ARG A 4 8.87 -5.98 8.03
CA ARG A 4 7.54 -5.50 8.40
C ARG A 4 7.62 -4.90 9.79
N ASN A 5 6.99 -3.75 9.96
CA ASN A 5 6.81 -3.09 11.25
C ASN A 5 5.35 -2.62 11.32
N ASP A 6 4.57 -3.23 12.19
CA ASP A 6 3.15 -2.91 12.31
C ASP A 6 2.87 -2.50 13.77
N ASP A 7 2.24 -1.35 13.99
CA ASP A 7 1.80 -0.88 15.33
C ASP A 7 0.29 -0.57 15.34
N PRO A 8 -0.58 -1.54 15.01
CA PRO A 8 -2.00 -1.28 14.83
C PRO A 8 -2.71 -0.94 16.15
N ASN A 9 -3.41 0.20 16.16
CA ASN A 9 -4.41 0.53 17.18
C ASN A 9 -5.79 -0.11 16.86
N GLY A 10 -5.97 -0.62 15.64
CA GLY A 10 -7.19 -1.27 15.15
C GLY A 10 -7.02 -2.73 14.72
N MET A 11 -7.91 -3.20 13.83
CA MET A 11 -7.81 -4.56 13.26
C MET A 11 -7.07 -4.50 11.93
N SER A 12 -5.97 -5.23 11.82
CA SER A 12 -5.20 -5.35 10.59
C SER A 12 -5.09 -6.79 10.11
N SER A 13 -5.16 -6.97 8.80
CA SER A 13 -4.74 -8.20 8.13
C SER A 13 -3.87 -7.86 6.94
N ARG A 14 -2.73 -8.55 6.81
CA ARG A 14 -1.88 -8.45 5.62
C ARG A 14 -1.61 -9.83 5.05
N ASN A 15 -1.78 -9.95 3.74
CA ASN A 15 -1.36 -11.08 2.94
C ASN A 15 -0.37 -10.59 1.87
N GLY A 16 0.56 -11.46 1.46
CA GLY A 16 1.50 -11.08 0.42
C GLY A 16 2.67 -12.05 0.26
N ASP A 17 3.09 -12.27 -0.98
CA ASP A 17 4.17 -13.18 -1.36
C ASP A 17 5.24 -12.49 -2.23
N PRO A 18 5.97 -11.50 -1.67
CA PRO A 18 6.88 -10.66 -2.43
C PRO A 18 8.00 -11.46 -3.10
N ASN A 19 8.13 -11.34 -4.42
CA ASN A 19 9.20 -11.93 -5.23
C ASN A 19 10.50 -11.07 -5.24
N GLY A 20 10.74 -10.28 -4.18
CA GLY A 20 11.89 -9.38 -4.11
C GLY A 20 12.23 -8.83 -2.73
N MET A 21 12.59 -7.54 -2.68
CA MET A 21 12.85 -6.82 -1.43
C MET A 21 11.66 -5.95 -1.10
N SER A 22 11.11 -6.10 0.10
CA SER A 22 9.97 -5.31 0.52
C SER A 22 10.14 -4.80 1.93
N SER A 23 9.76 -3.55 2.17
CA SER A 23 9.66 -2.98 3.51
C SER A 23 8.30 -2.36 3.70
N TRP A 24 7.63 -2.73 4.78
CA TRP A 24 6.32 -2.23 5.10
C TRP A 24 6.29 -1.67 6.51
N ASN A 25 5.68 -0.49 6.66
CA ASN A 25 5.44 0.14 7.95
C ASN A 25 3.98 0.59 8.03
N ASP A 26 3.18 -0.06 8.88
CA ASP A 26 1.76 0.28 9.00
C ASP A 26 1.35 0.61 10.44
N ASP A 27 0.58 1.68 10.62
CA ASP A 27 -0.04 2.07 11.90
C ASP A 27 -1.53 2.33 11.72
N PRO A 28 -2.36 1.31 11.46
CA PRO A 28 -3.79 1.51 11.26
C PRO A 28 -4.50 1.83 12.58
N SER A 29 -5.26 2.91 12.60
CA SER A 29 -6.18 3.27 13.69
C SER A 29 -7.59 2.67 13.54
N GLY A 30 -7.85 1.91 12.47
CA GLY A 30 -9.15 1.30 12.17
C GLY A 30 -9.09 -0.14 11.63
N MET A 31 -9.97 -0.50 10.69
CA MET A 31 -9.92 -1.81 10.03
C MET A 31 -9.16 -1.71 8.71
N SER A 32 -8.05 -2.43 8.59
CA SER A 32 -7.21 -2.41 7.40
C SER A 32 -6.95 -3.80 6.87
N SER A 33 -7.01 -3.93 5.54
CA SER A 33 -6.62 -5.13 4.82
C SER A 33 -5.64 -4.77 3.72
N TRP A 34 -4.52 -5.50 3.65
CA TRP A 34 -3.52 -5.36 2.61
C TRP A 34 -3.28 -6.68 1.91
N ASN A 35 -3.20 -6.66 0.59
CA ASN A 35 -2.74 -7.78 -0.21
C ASN A 35 -1.64 -7.29 -1.16
N ASP A 36 -0.39 -7.70 -0.92
CA ASP A 36 0.79 -7.15 -1.58
C ASP A 36 1.66 -8.25 -2.22
N ASP A 37 1.79 -8.28 -3.55
CA ASP A 37 2.63 -9.24 -4.28
C ASP A 37 3.70 -8.56 -5.16
N PRO A 38 4.61 -7.77 -4.59
CA PRO A 38 5.57 -7.04 -5.40
C PRO A 38 6.61 -7.94 -6.07
N SER A 39 6.80 -7.72 -7.36
CA SER A 39 7.89 -8.25 -8.16
C SER A 39 9.02 -7.21 -8.28
N GLY A 40 9.81 -7.03 -7.23
CA GLY A 40 10.97 -6.13 -7.24
C GLY A 40 11.32 -5.50 -5.89
N MET A 41 11.62 -4.20 -5.88
CA MET A 41 11.85 -3.42 -4.65
C MET A 41 10.61 -2.60 -4.32
N SER A 42 10.02 -2.82 -3.15
CA SER A 42 8.85 -2.06 -2.72
C SER A 42 8.99 -1.54 -1.30
N CYS A 43 8.61 -0.28 -1.11
CA CYS A 43 8.44 0.30 0.20
C CYS A 43 7.03 0.88 0.35
N ARG A 44 6.42 0.62 1.50
CA ARG A 44 5.10 1.15 1.84
C ARG A 44 5.11 1.72 3.24
N ASN A 45 4.44 2.85 3.42
CA ASN A 45 4.15 3.41 4.72
C ASN A 45 2.67 3.81 4.78
N ASP A 46 1.89 3.17 5.63
CA ASP A 46 0.43 3.35 5.68
C ASP A 46 -0.06 3.70 7.10
N ASP A 47 -0.80 4.80 7.24
CA ASP A 47 -1.45 5.21 8.50
C ASP A 47 -2.96 5.44 8.27
N PRO A 48 -3.74 4.39 7.97
CA PRO A 48 -5.16 4.55 7.70
C PRO A 48 -5.97 4.78 8.99
N SER A 49 -6.74 5.86 8.98
CA SER A 49 -7.75 6.18 9.99
C SER A 49 -9.15 5.84 9.47
N GLY A 50 -9.60 4.60 9.66
CA GLY A 50 -10.95 4.17 9.26
C GLY A 50 -11.00 2.75 8.70
N MET A 51 -11.77 2.53 7.63
CA MET A 51 -11.80 1.24 6.92
C MET A 51 -11.02 1.35 5.61
N SER A 52 -9.91 0.62 5.50
CA SER A 52 -9.05 0.66 4.32
C SER A 52 -8.80 -0.72 3.75
N SER A 53 -8.78 -0.81 2.41
CA SER A 53 -8.38 -2.01 1.69
C SER A 53 -7.41 -1.65 0.57
N TRP A 54 -6.31 -2.38 0.51
CA TRP A 54 -5.27 -2.17 -0.50
C TRP A 54 -4.94 -3.50 -1.17
N ASN A 55 -4.74 -3.47 -2.48
CA ASN A 55 -4.31 -4.60 -3.26
C ASN A 55 -3.27 -4.17 -4.30
N ASP A 56 -2.00 -4.46 -4.06
CA ASP A 56 -0.92 -3.93 -4.88
C ASP A 56 0.01 -5.02 -5.42
N ASP A 57 0.27 -4.98 -6.73
CA ASP A 57 1.13 -5.93 -7.45
C ASP A 57 2.14 -5.18 -8.32
N PRO A 58 3.11 -4.46 -7.72
CA PRO A 58 4.05 -3.66 -8.48
C PRO A 58 5.13 -4.53 -9.13
N SER A 59 5.43 -4.24 -10.38
CA SER A 59 6.60 -4.76 -11.09
C SER A 59 7.71 -3.71 -11.14
N GLY A 60 8.81 -3.91 -10.42
CA GLY A 60 9.97 -3.00 -10.45
C GLY A 60 10.26 -2.31 -9.12
N MET A 61 10.42 -0.98 -9.13
CA MET A 61 10.73 -0.16 -7.96
C MET A 61 9.52 0.72 -7.61
N SER A 62 8.89 0.45 -6.47
CA SER A 62 7.70 1.19 -6.03
C SER A 62 7.85 1.73 -4.61
N SER A 63 7.30 2.93 -4.40
CA SER A 63 7.14 3.53 -3.08
C SER A 63 5.72 4.05 -2.90
N TRP A 64 5.08 3.71 -1.79
CA TRP A 64 3.77 4.25 -1.41
C TRP A 64 3.83 4.87 -0.02
N ASN A 65 3.08 5.95 0.17
CA ASN A 65 2.90 6.60 1.46
C ASN A 65 1.46 7.10 1.58
N ASP A 66 0.63 6.38 2.33
CA ASP A 66 -0.81 6.59 2.32
C ASP A 66 -1.40 6.81 3.73
N ASP A 67 -2.14 7.91 3.90
CA ASP A 67 -2.81 8.29 5.15
C ASP A 67 -4.30 8.56 4.90
N PRO A 68 -5.10 7.53 4.56
CA PRO A 68 -6.51 7.71 4.29
C PRO A 68 -7.31 7.91 5.58
N ASN A 69 -8.14 8.95 5.59
CA ASN A 69 -9.11 9.23 6.64
C ASN A 69 -10.54 8.88 6.19
N GLY A 70 -11.09 7.75 6.63
CA GLY A 70 -12.46 7.31 6.31
C GLY A 70 -12.55 5.92 5.68
N MET A 71 -13.32 5.77 4.60
CA MET A 71 -13.45 4.50 3.86
C MET A 71 -12.66 4.59 2.56
N SER A 72 -11.63 3.77 2.42
CA SER A 72 -10.72 3.80 1.27
C SER A 72 -10.51 2.42 0.66
N SER A 73 -10.44 2.37 -0.68
CA SER A 73 -10.10 1.15 -1.42
C SER A 73 -9.17 1.48 -2.57
N TRP A 74 -8.07 0.74 -2.67
CA TRP A 74 -7.01 0.99 -3.63
C TRP A 74 -6.59 -0.31 -4.30
N ASN A 75 -6.24 -0.22 -5.58
CA ASN A 75 -5.78 -1.35 -6.37
C ASN A 75 -4.75 -0.88 -7.40
N ASP A 76 -3.47 -1.06 -7.10
CA ASP A 76 -2.39 -0.51 -7.92
C ASP A 76 -1.45 -1.60 -8.48
N ASP A 77 -1.26 -1.59 -9.80
CA ASP A 77 -0.36 -2.49 -10.55
C ASP A 77 0.64 -1.67 -11.39
N PRO A 78 1.57 -0.93 -10.75
CA PRO A 78 2.53 -0.14 -11.48
C PRO A 78 3.65 -1.02 -12.06
N SER A 79 4.04 -0.74 -13.30
CA SER A 79 5.24 -1.33 -13.92
C SER A 79 6.35 -0.28 -14.09
N GLY A 80 7.56 -0.60 -13.66
CA GLY A 80 8.74 0.27 -13.75
C GLY A 80 9.10 0.95 -12.44
N MET A 81 9.29 2.27 -12.46
CA MET A 81 9.61 3.08 -11.29
C MET A 81 8.40 3.93 -10.93
N SER A 82 7.79 3.70 -9.76
CA SER A 82 6.60 4.43 -9.33
C SER A 82 6.73 4.97 -7.91
N SER A 83 6.17 6.14 -7.67
CA SER A 83 6.02 6.72 -6.34
C SER A 83 4.62 7.29 -6.20
N TRP A 84 3.99 7.03 -5.06
CA TRP A 84 2.65 7.50 -4.72
C TRP A 84 2.64 8.11 -3.33
N ASN A 85 1.75 9.10 -3.14
CA ASN A 85 1.52 9.69 -1.85
C ASN A 85 0.09 10.23 -1.78
N ASP A 86 -0.76 9.59 -0.99
CA ASP A 86 -2.18 9.93 -0.93
C ASP A 86 -2.74 10.09 0.48
N ASP A 87 -3.54 11.13 0.65
CA ASP A 87 -4.26 11.46 1.89
C ASP A 87 -5.73 11.81 1.55
N PRO A 88 -6.53 10.79 1.17
CA PRO A 88 -7.95 11.01 0.92
C PRO A 88 -8.72 11.21 2.24
N SER A 89 -9.74 12.05 2.19
CA SER A 89 -10.74 12.14 3.27
C SER A 89 -12.12 11.67 2.82
N GLY A 90 -12.86 11.04 3.72
CA GLY A 90 -14.21 10.53 3.46
C GLY A 90 -14.21 9.19 2.74
N MET A 91 -15.00 9.05 1.67
CA MET A 91 -15.04 7.83 0.86
C MET A 91 -14.19 8.02 -0.39
N SER A 92 -13.18 7.17 -0.57
CA SER A 92 -12.29 7.21 -1.74
C SER A 92 -12.06 5.83 -2.32
N SER A 93 -11.90 5.78 -3.64
CA SER A 93 -11.56 4.56 -4.36
C SER A 93 -10.63 4.89 -5.52
N ARG A 94 -9.52 4.17 -5.63
CA ARG A 94 -8.55 4.34 -6.72
C ARG A 94 -8.18 3.00 -7.35
N ASN A 95 -7.81 3.06 -8.62
CA ASN A 95 -7.30 1.93 -9.36
C ASN A 95 -6.32 2.44 -10.42
N ASP A 96 -5.03 2.22 -10.23
CA ASP A 96 -4.00 2.71 -11.15
C ASP A 96 -3.09 1.58 -11.69
N ASP A 97 -2.77 1.68 -12.97
CA ASP A 97 -1.85 0.78 -13.69
C ASP A 97 -0.94 1.64 -14.59
N PRO A 98 0.02 2.36 -14.02
CA PRO A 98 0.95 3.14 -14.82
C PRO A 98 2.10 2.27 -15.36
N SER A 99 2.48 2.55 -16.59
CA SER A 99 3.67 1.96 -17.22
C SER A 99 4.80 2.98 -17.36
N GLY A 100 5.97 2.69 -16.81
CA GLY A 100 7.19 3.49 -16.99
C GLY A 100 7.65 4.20 -15.71
N MET A 101 8.14 5.43 -15.84
CA MET A 101 8.47 6.28 -14.70
C MET A 101 7.25 7.13 -14.36
N SER A 102 6.67 6.90 -13.18
CA SER A 102 5.55 7.66 -12.62
C SER A 102 5.96 8.22 -11.26
N SER A 103 5.61 9.47 -10.99
CA SER A 103 5.95 10.19 -9.77
C SER A 103 4.88 11.19 -9.41
#